data_AF-A0A7V6Q700-F1
#
_entry.id   AF-A0A7V6Q700-F1
#
_cell.length_a   1.000
_cell.length_b   1.000
_cell.length_c   1.000
_cell.angle_alpha   90.00
_cell.angle_beta   90.00
_cell.angle_gamma   90.00
#
_symmetry.space_group_name_H-M   'P 1'
#
loop_
_entity.id
_entity.type
_entity.pdbx_description
1 polymer ?
#
loop_
_entity_poly.entity_id
_entity_poly.type
_entity_poly.pdbx_seq_one_letter_code
_entity_poly.pdbx_strand_id
1 'polypeptide(L)'
;MYYIYNVEKKDHICSYSFIDEIKLFGSVNGIIVKILQKIIPKNQNEENDGYKWKINMETDLPKIDLLKKAILIDLKPNAENNVSLYEIKNIFGHSKSGWTPMMFHLKALMVDEQGGWEQKKQFNINDMNLDNIFTFHHVYDGSIKNGDIIGRWIPPRPSSTNSALLWEETMDYFIECKKQI
;
A
#
# COMPACT_ATOMS: atom_id res chain seq x y z
N MET A 1 3.04 -5.06 9.69
CA MET A 1 4.20 -4.14 9.76
C MET A 1 4.61 -3.79 8.33
N TYR A 2 5.21 -2.61 8.08
CA TYR A 2 5.58 -2.17 6.74
C TYR A 2 7.08 -1.91 6.65
N TYR A 3 7.68 -2.32 5.54
CA TYR A 3 9.12 -2.26 5.34
C TYR A 3 9.45 -1.71 3.96
N ILE A 4 10.63 -1.11 3.84
CA ILE A 4 11.20 -0.74 2.54
C ILE A 4 12.41 -1.62 2.22
N TYR A 5 12.46 -2.06 0.96
CA TYR A 5 13.50 -2.94 0.44
C TYR A 5 14.18 -2.32 -0.78
N ASN A 6 15.46 -2.60 -0.94
CA ASN A 6 16.13 -2.53 -2.25
C ASN A 6 15.66 -3.71 -3.08
N VAL A 7 15.42 -3.45 -4.37
CA VAL A 7 15.09 -4.50 -5.33
C VAL A 7 16.07 -4.48 -6.48
N GLU A 8 16.71 -5.62 -6.70
CA GLU A 8 17.50 -5.89 -7.89
C GLU A 8 16.80 -6.97 -8.70
N LYS A 9 16.53 -6.69 -9.98
CA LYS A 9 15.88 -7.65 -10.87
C LYS A 9 16.89 -8.15 -11.89
N LYS A 10 17.05 -9.46 -11.96
CA LYS A 10 17.84 -10.16 -12.97
C LYS A 10 16.99 -11.28 -13.56
N ASP A 11 16.65 -11.15 -14.84
CA ASP A 11 15.71 -12.04 -15.53
C ASP A 11 14.36 -12.11 -14.77
N HIS A 12 13.99 -13.31 -14.31
CA HIS A 12 12.79 -13.58 -13.51
C HIS A 12 13.05 -13.62 -12.01
N ILE A 13 14.25 -13.28 -11.56
CA ILE A 13 14.62 -13.31 -10.14
C ILE A 13 14.68 -11.88 -9.62
N CYS A 14 13.87 -11.61 -8.61
CA CYS A 14 13.91 -10.37 -7.84
C CYS A 14 14.59 -10.64 -6.49
N SER A 15 15.73 -9.97 -6.29
CA SER A 15 16.47 -9.98 -5.03
C SER A 15 16.04 -8.81 -4.17
N TYR A 16 15.52 -9.12 -2.98
CA TYR A 16 15.06 -8.15 -2.00
C TYR A 16 16.10 -8.04 -0.89
N SER A 17 16.50 -6.81 -0.55
CA SER A 17 17.36 -6.53 0.61
C SER A 17 16.71 -5.49 1.50
N PHE A 18 16.46 -5.85 2.76
CA PHE A 18 15.82 -4.99 3.76
C PHE A 18 16.64 -3.70 3.96
N ILE A 19 15.95 -2.58 4.12
CA ILE A 19 16.56 -1.29 4.45
C ILE A 19 16.07 -0.83 5.81
N ASP A 20 14.76 -0.64 5.96
CA ASP A 20 14.19 -0.08 7.18
C ASP A 20 12.70 -0.41 7.36
N GLU A 21 12.20 -0.23 8.58
CA GLU A 21 10.77 -0.14 8.87
C GLU A 21 10.26 1.26 8.49
N ILE A 22 9.03 1.32 7.98
CA ILE A 22 8.46 2.57 7.47
C ILE A 22 7.03 2.79 7.95
N LYS A 23 6.62 4.06 7.91
CA LYS A 23 5.23 4.45 8.09
C LYS A 23 4.57 4.55 6.72
N LEU A 24 3.63 3.65 6.45
CA LEU A 24 2.83 3.74 5.23
C LEU A 24 1.81 4.90 5.32
N PHE A 25 1.24 5.08 6.51
CA PHE A 25 0.23 6.10 6.82
C PHE A 25 0.82 7.28 7.64
N GLY A 26 0.05 8.36 7.75
CA GLY A 26 0.40 9.58 8.50
C GLY A 26 0.64 10.80 7.59
N SER A 27 0.11 11.97 7.97
CA SER A 27 0.11 13.18 7.14
C SER A 27 1.49 13.81 6.89
N VAL A 28 2.49 13.53 7.75
CA VAL A 28 3.84 14.08 7.63
C VAL A 28 4.83 13.07 7.05
N ASN A 29 4.86 11.86 7.61
CA ASN A 29 5.88 10.86 7.30
C ASN A 29 5.35 9.63 6.55
N GLY A 30 4.04 9.56 6.29
CA GLY A 30 3.42 8.46 5.57
C GLY A 30 3.81 8.44 4.10
N ILE A 31 4.29 7.30 3.61
CA ILE A 31 4.67 7.13 2.20
C ILE A 31 3.49 7.41 1.27
N ILE A 32 2.27 6.96 1.61
CA ILE A 32 1.08 7.22 0.79
C ILE A 32 0.90 8.73 0.58
N VAL A 33 0.90 9.50 1.67
CA VAL A 33 0.71 10.96 1.62
C VAL A 33 1.82 11.65 0.82
N LYS A 34 3.08 11.25 1.04
CA LYS A 34 4.22 11.80 0.29
C LYS A 34 4.08 11.58 -1.22
N ILE A 35 3.61 10.40 -1.64
CA ILE A 35 3.33 10.11 -3.04
C ILE A 35 2.16 10.95 -3.55
N LEU A 36 1.05 10.98 -2.82
CA LEU A 36 -0.16 11.72 -3.21
C LEU A 36 0.13 13.22 -3.43
N GLN A 37 0.94 13.84 -2.57
CA GLN A 37 1.41 15.23 -2.74
C GLN A 37 2.16 15.48 -4.05
N LYS A 38 2.71 14.44 -4.69
CA LYS A 38 3.41 14.54 -5.98
C LYS A 38 2.52 14.25 -7.18
N ILE A 39 1.48 13.43 -7.01
CA ILE A 39 0.69 12.92 -8.15
C ILE A 39 -0.69 13.55 -8.27
N ILE A 40 -1.24 14.13 -7.21
CA ILE A 40 -2.55 14.75 -7.24
C ILE A 40 -2.45 16.13 -7.93
N PRO A 41 -3.23 16.38 -8.99
CA PRO A 41 -3.34 17.70 -9.58
C PRO A 41 -3.97 18.71 -8.62
N LYS A 42 -3.64 20.00 -8.80
CA LYS A 42 -4.33 21.09 -8.09
C LYS A 42 -5.84 21.08 -8.43
N ASN A 43 -6.65 21.62 -7.51
CA ASN A 43 -8.10 21.77 -7.63
C ASN A 43 -8.92 20.47 -7.62
N GLN A 44 -8.32 19.34 -7.23
CA GLN A 44 -9.05 18.09 -7.02
C GLN A 44 -9.76 18.08 -5.66
N ASN A 45 -11.02 17.68 -5.62
CA ASN A 45 -11.84 17.77 -4.41
C ASN A 45 -12.58 16.46 -4.13
N GLU A 46 -12.77 16.19 -2.85
CA GLU A 46 -13.60 15.09 -2.34
C GLU A 46 -15.13 15.33 -2.43
N GLU A 47 -15.56 16.41 -3.09
CA GLU A 47 -16.98 16.81 -3.16
C GLU A 47 -17.79 15.91 -4.11
N ASN A 48 -19.12 15.92 -3.95
CA ASN A 48 -20.10 15.10 -4.68
C ASN A 48 -19.83 13.59 -4.55
N ASP A 49 -19.12 13.03 -5.53
CA ASP A 49 -18.92 11.58 -5.68
C ASP A 49 -17.67 11.07 -4.97
N GLY A 50 -16.84 11.97 -4.40
CA GLY A 50 -15.55 11.64 -3.83
C GLY A 50 -14.42 11.64 -4.88
N TYR A 51 -13.18 11.75 -4.41
CA TYR A 51 -12.01 11.76 -5.27
C TYR A 51 -11.34 10.39 -5.32
N LYS A 52 -11.29 9.81 -6.51
CA LYS A 52 -10.70 8.50 -6.80
C LYS A 52 -9.25 8.68 -7.25
N TRP A 53 -8.34 7.92 -6.65
CA TRP A 53 -6.92 8.01 -6.94
C TRP A 53 -6.24 6.65 -6.95
N LYS A 54 -5.11 6.58 -7.66
CA LYS A 54 -4.28 5.37 -7.75
C LYS A 54 -2.83 5.76 -7.50
N ILE A 55 -2.16 4.96 -6.68
CA ILE A 55 -0.71 4.89 -6.58
C ILE A 55 -0.27 3.59 -7.25
N ASN A 56 0.64 3.68 -8.21
CA ASN A 56 1.41 2.55 -8.72
C ASN A 56 2.83 2.66 -8.15
N MET A 57 3.23 1.72 -7.29
CA MET A 57 4.48 1.79 -6.56
C MET A 57 5.71 1.80 -7.47
N GLU A 58 5.65 1.13 -8.63
CA GLU A 58 6.75 1.10 -9.59
C GLU A 58 7.01 2.48 -10.21
N THR A 59 5.95 3.22 -10.54
CA THR A 59 6.07 4.54 -11.19
C THR A 59 6.09 5.71 -10.22
N ASP A 60 5.54 5.54 -9.01
CA ASP A 60 5.30 6.65 -8.07
C ASP A 60 6.30 6.71 -6.91
N LEU A 61 6.90 5.58 -6.48
CA LEU A 61 8.00 5.62 -5.50
C LEU A 61 9.20 6.47 -5.99
N PRO A 62 9.62 6.38 -7.27
CA PRO A 62 10.65 7.27 -7.82
C PRO A 62 10.39 8.77 -7.63
N LYS A 63 9.11 9.20 -7.57
CA LYS A 63 8.73 10.62 -7.44
C LYS A 63 9.01 11.20 -6.05
N ILE A 64 9.32 10.34 -5.08
CA ILE A 64 9.71 10.69 -3.71
C ILE A 64 11.12 10.18 -3.38
N ASP A 65 11.98 10.10 -4.39
CA ASP A 65 13.40 9.70 -4.29
C ASP A 65 13.64 8.27 -3.82
N LEU A 66 12.63 7.39 -3.96
CA LEU A 66 12.71 5.96 -3.64
C LEU A 66 12.86 5.11 -4.91
N LEU A 67 13.92 5.37 -5.67
CA LEU A 67 14.27 4.62 -6.88
C LEU A 67 14.67 3.18 -6.57
N LYS A 68 14.16 2.23 -7.38
CA LYS A 68 14.41 0.78 -7.25
C LYS A 68 14.12 0.22 -5.85
N LYS A 69 13.09 0.77 -5.21
CA LYS A 69 12.60 0.32 -3.91
C LYS A 69 11.28 -0.42 -4.07
N ALA A 70 11.02 -1.33 -3.14
CA ALA A 70 9.70 -1.91 -2.95
C ALA A 70 9.23 -1.70 -1.51
N ILE A 71 7.92 -1.55 -1.37
CA ILE A 71 7.24 -1.50 -0.07
C ILE A 71 6.63 -2.87 0.18
N LEU A 72 7.05 -3.52 1.25
CA LEU A 72 6.54 -4.82 1.66
C LEU A 72 5.69 -4.68 2.91
N ILE A 73 4.65 -5.50 2.99
CA ILE A 73 3.80 -5.68 4.17
C ILE A 73 4.02 -7.08 4.74
N ASP A 74 4.24 -7.11 6.05
CA ASP A 74 4.15 -8.32 6.85
C ASP A 74 2.80 -8.38 7.52
N LEU A 75 1.97 -9.33 7.08
CA LEU A 75 0.60 -9.51 7.58
C LEU A 75 0.56 -10.23 8.93
N LYS A 76 1.61 -10.97 9.29
CA LYS A 76 1.70 -11.74 10.54
C LYS A 76 3.03 -11.45 11.25
N PRO A 77 3.34 -10.19 11.59
CA PRO A 77 4.66 -9.80 12.10
C PRO A 77 4.99 -10.39 13.47
N ASN A 78 3.97 -10.76 14.24
CA ASN A 78 4.12 -11.33 15.59
C ASN A 78 3.97 -12.86 15.61
N ALA A 79 3.78 -13.50 14.45
CA ALA A 79 3.68 -14.95 14.39
C ALA A 79 5.08 -15.58 14.52
N GLU A 80 5.26 -16.44 15.51
CA GLU A 80 6.52 -17.17 15.70
C GLU A 80 6.74 -18.15 14.56
N ASN A 81 7.99 -18.22 14.08
CA ASN A 81 8.44 -19.14 13.03
C ASN A 81 7.62 -19.07 11.72
N ASN A 82 7.00 -17.93 11.42
CA ASN A 82 6.15 -17.74 10.25
C ASN A 82 6.47 -16.42 9.53
N VAL A 83 6.68 -16.49 8.21
CA VAL A 83 6.91 -15.35 7.33
C VAL A 83 5.75 -15.21 6.34
N SER A 84 5.01 -14.11 6.45
CA SER A 84 3.91 -13.76 5.53
C SER A 84 4.18 -12.39 4.92
N LEU A 85 5.02 -12.35 3.88
CA LEU A 85 5.49 -11.15 3.21
C LEU A 85 4.84 -10.96 1.83
N TYR A 86 4.39 -9.74 1.58
CA TYR A 86 3.72 -9.37 0.33
C TYR A 86 4.25 -8.03 -0.16
N GLU A 87 4.49 -7.90 -1.46
CA GLU A 87 4.84 -6.61 -2.08
C GLU A 87 3.58 -5.81 -2.37
N ILE A 88 3.53 -4.53 -1.97
CA ILE A 88 2.46 -3.63 -2.39
C ILE A 88 2.77 -3.13 -3.80
N LYS A 89 1.93 -3.46 -4.79
CA LYS A 89 2.09 -3.00 -6.18
C LYS A 89 1.28 -1.75 -6.47
N ASN A 90 0.01 -1.76 -6.08
CA ASN A 90 -0.88 -0.62 -6.30
C ASN A 90 -1.70 -0.35 -5.04
N ILE A 91 -2.03 0.92 -4.84
CA ILE A 91 -3.02 1.35 -3.85
C ILE A 91 -4.06 2.18 -4.60
N PHE A 92 -5.30 1.75 -4.52
CA PHE A 92 -6.45 2.50 -5.00
C PHE A 92 -7.14 3.10 -3.81
N GLY A 93 -7.50 4.38 -3.88
CA GLY A 93 -8.20 5.04 -2.79
C GLY A 93 -9.36 5.89 -3.29
N HIS A 94 -10.32 6.05 -2.40
CA HIS A 94 -11.51 6.86 -2.65
C HIS A 94 -11.72 7.79 -1.47
N SER A 95 -11.45 9.07 -1.65
CA SER A 95 -11.46 10.09 -0.60
C SER A 95 -12.78 10.86 -0.62
N LYS A 96 -13.55 10.76 0.47
CA LYS A 96 -14.89 11.39 0.59
C LYS A 96 -15.19 11.74 2.04
N SER A 97 -15.67 12.96 2.27
CA SER A 97 -16.12 13.45 3.59
C SER A 97 -15.10 13.27 4.73
N GLY A 98 -13.82 13.53 4.46
CA GLY A 98 -12.74 13.38 5.44
C GLY A 98 -12.29 11.93 5.70
N TRP A 99 -12.87 10.95 5.00
CA TRP A 99 -12.57 9.53 5.12
C TRP A 99 -11.99 8.98 3.82
N THR A 100 -11.01 8.07 3.91
CA THR A 100 -10.38 7.48 2.72
C THR A 100 -10.20 5.97 2.88
N PRO A 101 -11.12 5.15 2.33
CA PRO A 101 -10.94 3.74 2.09
C PRO A 101 -9.93 3.52 0.98
N MET A 102 -9.24 2.38 1.08
CA MET A 102 -8.20 1.97 0.15
C MET A 102 -8.30 0.48 -0.13
N MET A 103 -8.05 0.08 -1.36
CA MET A 103 -7.77 -1.29 -1.75
C MET A 103 -6.29 -1.40 -2.13
N PHE A 104 -5.57 -2.31 -1.47
CA PHE A 104 -4.20 -2.62 -1.82
C PHE A 104 -4.20 -3.84 -2.74
N HIS A 105 -3.50 -3.72 -3.86
CA HIS A 105 -3.10 -4.85 -4.69
C HIS A 105 -1.70 -5.28 -4.29
N LEU A 106 -1.59 -6.52 -3.83
CA LEU A 106 -0.39 -7.16 -3.34
C LEU A 106 0.07 -8.28 -4.27
N LYS A 107 1.38 -8.52 -4.34
CA LYS A 107 1.96 -9.76 -4.86
C LYS A 107 2.46 -10.63 -3.71
N ALA A 108 2.08 -11.90 -3.72
CA ALA A 108 2.52 -12.89 -2.75
C ALA A 108 4.02 -13.19 -2.95
N LEU A 109 4.87 -12.82 -1.97
CA LEU A 109 6.29 -13.15 -2.02
C LEU A 109 6.59 -14.41 -1.20
N MET A 110 6.11 -14.44 0.05
CA MET A 110 6.21 -15.58 0.96
C MET A 110 4.88 -15.71 1.70
N VAL A 111 4.22 -16.85 1.58
CA VAL A 111 2.88 -17.08 2.15
C VAL A 111 2.98 -18.14 3.23
N ASP A 112 2.99 -17.69 4.48
CA ASP A 112 3.03 -18.55 5.67
C ASP A 112 4.20 -19.55 5.62
N GLU A 113 5.36 -19.08 5.17
CA GLU A 113 6.57 -19.89 5.12
C GLU A 113 7.17 -20.06 6.51
N GLN A 114 7.73 -21.23 6.78
CA GLN A 114 8.48 -21.47 8.01
C GLN A 114 9.78 -20.66 8.01
N GLY A 115 9.93 -19.75 8.97
CA GLY A 115 11.11 -18.90 9.02
C GLY A 115 11.02 -17.77 10.03
N GLY A 116 11.99 -16.86 9.99
CA GLY A 116 12.10 -15.78 10.96
C GLY A 116 12.66 -14.50 10.36
N TRP A 117 13.04 -13.56 11.24
CA TRP A 117 13.56 -12.24 10.84
C TRP A 117 14.77 -12.31 9.90
N GLU A 118 15.68 -13.26 10.11
CA GLU A 118 16.88 -13.41 9.27
C GLU A 118 16.52 -13.68 7.79
N GLN A 119 15.45 -14.44 7.52
CA GLN A 119 14.98 -14.67 6.15
C GLN A 119 14.40 -13.40 5.53
N LYS A 120 13.78 -12.52 6.35
CA LYS A 120 13.23 -11.25 5.89
C LYS A 120 14.33 -10.26 5.50
N LYS A 121 15.55 -10.35 6.04
CA LYS A 121 16.63 -9.40 5.72
C LYS A 121 17.05 -9.44 4.27
N GLN A 122 17.14 -10.62 3.68
CA GLN A 122 17.54 -10.79 2.29
C GLN A 122 17.00 -12.10 1.72
N PHE A 123 16.36 -12.02 0.55
CA PHE A 123 15.79 -13.19 -0.09
C PHE A 123 15.62 -12.97 -1.60
N ASN A 124 15.41 -14.07 -2.32
CA ASN A 124 15.17 -14.07 -3.76
C ASN A 124 13.80 -14.66 -4.05
N ILE A 125 13.03 -14.00 -4.91
CA ILE A 125 11.74 -14.48 -5.39
C ILE A 125 11.83 -14.66 -6.90
N ASN A 126 11.33 -15.79 -7.38
CA ASN A 126 11.02 -15.95 -8.79
C ASN A 126 9.71 -15.20 -9.05
N ASP A 127 9.75 -14.13 -9.84
CA ASP A 127 8.60 -13.26 -10.07
C ASP A 127 7.60 -13.81 -11.11
N MET A 128 7.89 -14.98 -11.70
CA MET A 128 6.96 -15.66 -12.57
C MET A 128 5.73 -16.14 -11.79
N ASN A 129 4.56 -15.68 -12.21
CA ASN A 129 3.25 -16.15 -11.76
C ASN A 129 2.96 -15.94 -10.25
N LEU A 130 3.50 -14.88 -9.64
CA LEU A 130 3.10 -14.52 -8.28
C LEU A 130 1.61 -14.17 -8.20
N ASP A 131 0.93 -14.71 -7.20
CA ASP A 131 -0.50 -14.49 -6.96
C ASP A 131 -0.80 -13.01 -6.68
N ASN A 132 -1.91 -12.54 -7.24
CA ASN A 132 -2.50 -11.24 -6.93
C ASN A 132 -3.41 -11.37 -5.71
N ILE A 133 -3.15 -10.58 -4.67
CA ILE A 133 -3.95 -10.53 -3.45
C ILE A 133 -4.51 -9.12 -3.27
N PHE A 134 -5.77 -9.03 -2.84
CA PHE A 134 -6.43 -7.75 -2.59
C PHE A 134 -6.85 -7.65 -1.13
N THR A 135 -6.57 -6.52 -0.50
CA THR A 135 -6.94 -6.25 0.89
C THR A 135 -7.43 -4.82 1.05
N PHE A 136 -8.39 -4.61 1.95
CA PHE A 136 -9.01 -3.32 2.18
C PHE A 136 -8.46 -2.67 3.46
N HIS A 137 -8.19 -1.37 3.36
CA HIS A 137 -7.68 -0.52 4.43
C HIS A 137 -8.50 0.77 4.45
N HIS A 138 -8.37 1.56 5.51
CA HIS A 138 -8.90 2.92 5.53
C HIS A 138 -8.14 3.81 6.51
N VAL A 139 -8.28 5.12 6.36
CA VAL A 139 -7.94 6.11 7.39
C VAL A 139 -9.21 6.83 7.81
N TYR A 140 -9.40 7.02 9.13
CA TYR A 140 -10.62 7.63 9.69
C TYR A 140 -10.63 9.16 9.62
N ASP A 141 -9.46 9.76 9.40
CA ASP A 141 -9.21 11.20 9.35
C ASP A 141 -8.12 11.41 8.31
N GLY A 142 -8.50 11.67 7.06
CA GLY A 142 -7.59 11.84 5.94
C GLY A 142 -8.34 11.88 4.62
N SER A 143 -8.17 12.96 3.86
CA SER A 143 -8.79 13.13 2.55
C SER A 143 -8.03 14.13 1.66
N ILE A 144 -8.63 14.50 0.53
CA ILE A 144 -8.07 15.39 -0.48
C ILE A 144 -9.05 16.55 -0.74
N LYS A 145 -8.55 17.78 -0.62
CA LYS A 145 -9.33 19.00 -0.85
C LYS A 145 -8.50 20.04 -1.59
N ASN A 146 -9.01 20.55 -2.70
CA ASN A 146 -8.33 21.46 -3.65
C ASN A 146 -6.96 20.97 -4.14
N GLY A 147 -6.74 19.65 -4.18
CA GLY A 147 -5.48 19.00 -4.49
C GLY A 147 -4.53 18.87 -3.30
N ASP A 148 -4.89 19.42 -2.14
CA ASP A 148 -4.12 19.31 -0.91
C ASP A 148 -4.55 18.10 -0.09
N ILE A 149 -3.58 17.54 0.63
CA ILE A 149 -3.81 16.49 1.61
C ILE A 149 -4.31 17.12 2.90
N ILE A 150 -5.48 16.69 3.36
CA ILE A 150 -6.08 17.13 4.63
C ILE A 150 -6.20 15.96 5.62
N GLY A 151 -6.31 16.30 6.90
CA GLY A 151 -6.43 15.31 7.98
C GLY A 151 -5.10 14.70 8.40
N ARG A 152 -5.15 13.74 9.34
CA ARG A 152 -3.93 13.15 9.94
C ARG A 152 -3.45 11.87 9.25
N TRP A 153 -4.27 11.27 8.40
CA TRP A 153 -4.04 10.00 7.71
C TRP A 153 -3.66 8.86 8.66
N ILE A 154 -4.42 8.71 9.74
CA ILE A 154 -4.14 7.68 10.76
C ILE A 154 -5.05 6.47 10.48
N PRO A 155 -4.50 5.25 10.38
CA PRO A 155 -5.32 4.05 10.25
C PRO A 155 -6.05 3.77 11.59
N PRO A 156 -7.17 3.04 11.57
CA PRO A 156 -7.82 2.60 12.81
C PRO A 156 -6.84 1.81 13.68
N ARG A 157 -7.00 1.90 15.01
CA ARG A 157 -6.23 1.07 15.94
C ARG A 157 -6.49 -0.41 15.65
N PRO A 158 -5.51 -1.31 15.81
CA PRO A 158 -5.74 -2.76 15.81
C PRO A 158 -6.93 -3.12 16.73
N SER A 159 -8.01 -3.65 16.16
CA SER A 159 -9.16 -4.20 16.87
C SER A 159 -9.63 -5.48 16.17
N SER A 160 -10.47 -6.26 16.85
CA SER A 160 -11.06 -7.49 16.29
C SER A 160 -11.92 -7.24 15.05
N THR A 161 -12.33 -6.00 14.77
CA THR A 161 -13.14 -5.62 13.61
C THR A 161 -12.55 -4.41 12.88
N ASN A 162 -11.31 -4.51 12.43
CA ASN A 162 -10.65 -3.49 11.61
C ASN A 162 -11.07 -3.49 10.13
N SER A 163 -12.33 -3.80 9.87
CA SER A 163 -12.87 -3.85 8.50
C SER A 163 -13.10 -2.43 7.97
N ALA A 164 -12.81 -2.22 6.68
CA ALA A 164 -13.29 -1.03 5.99
C ALA A 164 -14.77 -1.24 5.62
N LEU A 165 -15.65 -0.33 6.05
CA LEU A 165 -17.04 -0.30 5.63
C LEU A 165 -17.15 0.51 4.35
N LEU A 166 -17.33 -0.12 3.20
CA LEU A 166 -17.35 0.56 1.92
C LEU A 166 -18.78 0.94 1.53
N TRP A 167 -18.98 2.18 1.07
CA TRP A 167 -20.20 2.51 0.31
C TRP A 167 -20.20 1.82 -1.06
N GLU A 168 -21.38 1.68 -1.65
CA GLU A 168 -21.58 1.03 -2.95
C GLU A 168 -20.67 1.62 -4.02
N GLU A 169 -20.62 2.96 -4.14
CA GLU A 169 -19.79 3.62 -5.16
C GLU A 169 -18.29 3.38 -4.97
N THR A 170 -17.86 3.12 -3.72
CA THR A 170 -16.47 2.81 -3.39
C THR A 170 -16.14 1.37 -3.77
N MET A 171 -17.05 0.45 -3.46
CA MET A 171 -16.91 -0.96 -3.80
C MET A 171 -16.86 -1.15 -5.32
N ASP A 172 -17.76 -0.49 -6.06
CA ASP A 172 -17.80 -0.52 -7.52
C ASP A 172 -16.49 0.01 -8.12
N TYR A 173 -15.99 1.14 -7.60
CA TYR A 173 -14.70 1.68 -8.02
C TYR A 173 -13.56 0.67 -7.83
N PHE A 174 -13.49 -0.01 -6.69
CA PHE A 174 -12.46 -1.00 -6.43
C PHE A 174 -12.60 -2.26 -7.30
N ILE A 175 -13.83 -2.71 -7.58
CA ILE A 175 -14.08 -3.80 -8.52
C ILE A 175 -13.58 -3.42 -9.93
N GLU A 176 -13.85 -2.20 -10.39
CA GLU A 176 -13.36 -1.71 -11.68
C GLU A 176 -11.83 -1.59 -11.72
N CYS A 177 -11.21 -1.15 -10.62
CA CYS A 177 -9.75 -1.12 -10.51
C CYS A 177 -9.12 -2.52 -10.58
N LYS A 178 -9.74 -3.50 -9.91
CA LYS A 178 -9.28 -4.89 -9.92
C LYS A 178 -9.27 -5.49 -11.33
N LYS A 179 -10.23 -5.14 -12.19
CA LYS A 179 -10.30 -5.62 -13.58
C LYS A 179 -9.14 -5.12 -14.46
N GLN A 180 -8.40 -4.10 -14.03
CA GLN A 180 -7.28 -3.50 -14.77
C GLN A 180 -5.91 -4.08 -14.37
N ILE A 181 -5.88 -5.04 -13.44
CA ILE A 181 -4.68 -5.74 -12.97
C ILE A 181 -4.60 -7.09 -13.69
#